data_AF-A0A1Q4H3S4-F1
#
_entry.id   AF-A0A1Q4H3S4-F1
#
_cell.length_a   1.000
_cell.length_b   1.000
_cell.length_c   1.000
_cell.angle_alpha   90.00
_cell.angle_beta   90.00
_cell.angle_gamma   90.00
#
_symmetry.space_group_name_H-M   'P 1'
#
loop_
_entity.id
_entity.type
_entity.pdbx_description
1 polymer ?
#
loop_
_entity_poly.entity_id
_entity_poly.type
_entity_poly.pdbx_seq_one_letter_code
_entity_poly.pdbx_strand_id
1 'polypeptide(L)'
;MFAVASLLALVSQVSGTPYISGGDSPAGTDCSGLASWVSNAATNRPVFGDRFHTGNQESALLARGFRYGTQPGALNIGWNSGHTAVTLPDGTPVSSGEGGGVKIGGGGAFQPQFTKHMHLPADPAPAPAPEGFLPPPPSELPPPLPADAMAPAPLNVPLPPPVDPMAPPPPPADPMAPPPAPEGLPPTFPL
;
A
#
# COMPACT_ATOMS: atom_id res chain seq x y z
N MET A 1 -11.62 1.11 9.83
CA MET A 1 -10.50 0.53 10.60
C MET A 1 -9.59 -0.19 9.62
N PHE A 2 -8.27 -0.04 9.75
CA PHE A 2 -7.27 -0.72 8.91
C PHE A 2 -6.37 -1.60 9.78
N ALA A 3 -5.88 -2.69 9.21
CA ALA A 3 -5.00 -3.61 9.93
C ALA A 3 -3.54 -3.12 9.84
N VAL A 4 -2.91 -2.89 11.00
CA VAL A 4 -1.49 -2.48 11.09
C VAL A 4 -0.57 -3.49 10.40
N ALA A 5 -0.87 -4.79 10.52
CA ALA A 5 -0.13 -5.85 9.86
C ALA A 5 -0.14 -5.75 8.32
N SER A 6 -1.24 -5.29 7.72
CA SER A 6 -1.33 -5.11 6.27
C SER A 6 -0.46 -3.93 5.79
N LEU A 7 -0.35 -2.86 6.59
CA LEU A 7 0.56 -1.75 6.30
C LEU A 7 2.02 -2.19 6.41
N LEU A 8 2.36 -2.95 7.44
CA LEU A 8 3.72 -3.49 7.61
C LEU A 8 4.10 -4.43 6.47
N ALA A 9 3.19 -5.30 6.05
CA ALA A 9 3.41 -6.19 4.91
C ALA A 9 3.64 -5.39 3.62
N LEU A 10 2.83 -4.35 3.36
CA LEU A 10 3.01 -3.47 2.21
C LEU A 10 4.38 -2.77 2.26
N VAL A 11 4.72 -2.14 3.38
CA VAL A 11 5.98 -1.42 3.53
C VAL A 11 7.18 -2.36 3.40
N SER A 12 7.08 -3.57 3.93
CA SER A 12 8.11 -4.60 3.78
C SER A 12 8.26 -5.02 2.32
N GLN A 13 7.16 -5.11 1.58
CA GLN A 13 7.15 -5.45 0.16
C GLN A 13 7.76 -4.35 -0.73
N VAL A 14 7.53 -3.07 -0.41
CA VAL A 14 8.06 -1.94 -1.19
C VAL A 14 9.40 -1.42 -0.68
N SER A 15 9.94 -2.01 0.39
CA SER A 15 11.28 -1.66 0.88
C SER A 15 12.33 -1.98 -0.18
N GLY A 16 13.23 -1.03 -0.45
CA GLY A 16 14.22 -1.12 -1.52
C GLY A 16 13.76 -0.58 -2.87
N THR A 17 12.49 -0.21 -3.03
CA THR A 17 12.01 0.48 -4.25
C THR A 17 12.81 1.76 -4.49
N PRO A 18 13.45 1.95 -5.67
CA PRO A 18 14.29 3.11 -5.95
C PRO A 18 13.56 4.46 -5.81
N TYR A 19 14.32 5.51 -5.49
CA TYR A 19 13.78 6.86 -5.50
C TYR A 19 13.64 7.36 -6.94
N ILE A 20 12.42 7.64 -7.37
CA ILE A 20 12.13 8.28 -8.65
C ILE A 20 11.20 9.45 -8.40
N SER A 21 11.64 10.66 -8.75
CA SER A 21 10.81 11.86 -8.66
C SER A 21 9.54 11.68 -9.48
N GLY A 22 8.37 11.81 -8.85
CA GLY A 22 7.10 11.56 -9.51
C GLY A 22 6.77 10.08 -9.75
N GLY A 23 7.51 9.14 -9.19
CA GLY A 23 7.22 7.71 -9.31
C GLY A 23 5.97 7.30 -8.51
N ASP A 24 5.19 6.39 -9.09
CA ASP A 24 3.98 5.81 -8.49
C ASP A 24 3.86 4.31 -8.82
N SER A 25 4.99 3.60 -8.84
CA SER A 25 5.00 2.17 -9.13
C SER A 25 6.06 1.42 -8.32
N PRO A 26 5.99 0.08 -8.27
CA PRO A 26 7.04 -0.74 -7.64
C PRO A 26 8.45 -0.53 -8.24
N ALA A 27 8.55 0.03 -9.45
CA ALA A 27 9.82 0.35 -10.10
C ALA A 27 10.48 1.64 -9.54
N GLY A 28 9.72 2.49 -8.85
CA GLY A 28 10.25 3.65 -8.16
C GLY A 28 9.18 4.61 -7.63
N THR A 29 9.49 5.27 -6.51
CA THR A 29 8.62 6.28 -5.89
C THR A 29 9.41 7.39 -5.21
N ASP A 30 8.84 8.59 -5.18
CA ASP A 30 9.35 9.68 -4.35
C ASP A 30 8.80 9.60 -2.92
N CYS A 31 9.19 10.57 -2.08
CA CYS A 31 8.73 10.69 -0.70
C CYS A 31 7.20 10.78 -0.60
N SER A 32 6.58 11.55 -1.48
CA SER A 32 5.14 11.79 -1.51
C SER A 32 4.33 10.61 -2.06
N GLY A 33 4.89 9.85 -3.00
CA GLY A 33 4.31 8.63 -3.53
C GLY A 33 4.26 7.54 -2.46
N LEU A 34 5.34 7.36 -1.69
CA LEU A 34 5.33 6.43 -0.55
C LEU A 34 4.27 6.84 0.50
N ALA A 35 4.21 8.12 0.86
CA ALA A 35 3.19 8.62 1.77
C ALA A 35 1.78 8.38 1.23
N SER A 36 1.59 8.49 -0.09
CA SER A 36 0.32 8.20 -0.76
C SER A 36 -0.06 6.74 -0.66
N TRP A 37 0.87 5.82 -0.94
CA TRP A 37 0.63 4.38 -0.86
C TRP A 37 0.20 3.96 0.53
N VAL A 38 0.93 4.41 1.56
CA VAL A 38 0.62 4.07 2.94
C VAL A 38 -0.74 4.66 3.35
N SER A 39 -1.04 5.90 2.94
CA SER A 39 -2.33 6.54 3.23
C SER A 39 -3.50 5.88 2.50
N ASN A 40 -3.28 5.44 1.26
CA ASN A 40 -4.29 4.75 0.47
C ASN A 40 -4.57 3.36 1.05
N ALA A 41 -3.53 2.60 1.38
CA ALA A 41 -3.66 1.31 2.04
C ALA A 41 -4.39 1.41 3.38
N ALA A 42 -4.09 2.45 4.18
CA ALA A 42 -4.76 2.68 5.46
C ALA A 42 -6.24 3.10 5.32
N THR A 43 -6.66 3.51 4.13
CA THR A 43 -8.03 3.97 3.86
C THR A 43 -8.78 3.12 2.85
N ASN A 44 -8.30 1.89 2.60
CA ASN A 44 -8.88 0.95 1.64
C ASN A 44 -9.05 1.53 0.23
N ARG A 45 -8.11 2.38 -0.19
CA ARG A 45 -7.99 2.90 -1.55
C ARG A 45 -6.94 2.10 -2.34
N PRO A 46 -7.01 2.10 -3.68
CA PRO A 46 -5.94 1.56 -4.52
C PRO A 46 -4.59 2.15 -4.12
N VAL A 47 -3.60 1.29 -3.87
CA VAL A 47 -2.27 1.72 -3.43
C VAL A 47 -1.62 2.62 -4.48
N PHE A 48 -1.68 2.21 -5.75
CA PHE A 48 -1.17 2.94 -6.91
C PHE A 48 -2.29 3.67 -7.66
N GLY A 49 -1.95 4.74 -8.38
CA GLY A 49 -2.89 5.46 -9.27
C GLY A 49 -3.76 6.51 -8.59
N ASP A 50 -3.82 6.55 -7.25
CA ASP A 50 -4.46 7.60 -6.46
C ASP A 50 -3.42 8.32 -5.58
N ARG A 51 -2.31 8.73 -6.20
CA ARG A 51 -1.24 9.44 -5.49
C ARG A 51 -1.56 10.92 -5.25
N PHE A 52 -0.95 11.45 -4.20
CA PHE A 52 -0.80 12.87 -3.98
C PHE A 52 0.68 13.28 -4.07
N HIS A 53 0.93 14.57 -3.99
CA HIS A 53 2.26 15.17 -3.91
C HIS A 53 2.29 16.17 -2.76
N THR A 54 3.49 16.56 -2.30
CA THR A 54 3.66 17.41 -1.12
C THR A 54 2.83 18.71 -1.15
N GLY A 55 2.62 19.29 -2.34
CA GLY A 55 1.80 20.50 -2.53
C GLY A 55 0.29 20.34 -2.28
N ASN A 56 -0.28 19.13 -2.43
CA ASN A 56 -1.71 18.86 -2.17
C ASN A 56 -1.95 17.84 -1.05
N GLN A 57 -0.87 17.40 -0.38
CA GLN A 57 -0.87 16.37 0.64
C GLN A 57 -1.88 16.66 1.77
N GLU A 58 -2.00 17.91 2.21
CA GLU A 58 -2.93 18.29 3.27
C GLU A 58 -4.39 17.95 2.93
N SER A 59 -4.89 18.46 1.80
CA SER A 59 -6.24 18.20 1.33
C SER A 59 -6.47 16.71 1.03
N ALA A 60 -5.45 16.05 0.49
CA ALA A 60 -5.47 14.62 0.18
C ALA A 60 -5.61 13.76 1.45
N LEU A 61 -4.89 14.10 2.52
CA LEU A 61 -4.96 13.41 3.81
C LEU A 61 -6.30 13.67 4.51
N LEU A 62 -6.82 14.90 4.46
CA LEU A 62 -8.16 15.21 4.99
C LEU A 62 -9.26 14.39 4.29
N ALA A 63 -9.21 14.25 2.96
CA ALA A 63 -10.13 13.41 2.19
C ALA A 63 -9.99 11.89 2.49
N ARG A 64 -8.90 11.53 3.17
CA ARG A 64 -8.59 10.19 3.68
C ARG A 64 -8.92 10.05 5.18
N GLY A 65 -9.53 11.06 5.79
CA GLY A 65 -9.97 11.01 7.19
C GLY A 65 -8.85 11.23 8.20
N PHE A 66 -7.67 11.69 7.75
CA PHE A 66 -6.62 12.11 8.66
C PHE A 66 -7.03 13.38 9.41
N ARG A 67 -6.47 13.55 10.61
CA ARG A 67 -6.67 14.69 11.49
C ARG A 67 -5.35 15.43 11.68
N TYR A 68 -5.42 16.73 11.93
CA TYR A 68 -4.24 17.53 12.24
C TYR A 68 -3.53 17.07 13.51
N GLY A 69 -2.21 17.25 13.52
CA GLY A 69 -1.34 16.88 14.64
C GLY A 69 -0.86 15.44 14.58
N THR A 70 -0.27 14.97 15.67
CA THR A 70 0.25 13.61 15.82
C THR A 70 -0.46 12.87 16.95
N GLN A 71 -0.51 11.54 16.87
CA GLN A 71 -1.08 10.70 17.92
C GLN A 71 -0.26 9.41 18.07
N PRO A 72 0.17 9.04 19.30
CA PRO A 72 0.78 7.74 19.54
C PRO A 72 -0.18 6.59 19.16
N GLY A 73 0.34 5.50 18.59
CA GLY A 73 -0.48 4.37 18.14
C GLY A 73 -1.29 4.66 16.87
N ALA A 74 -1.09 5.80 16.21
CA ALA A 74 -1.74 6.17 14.95
C ALA A 74 -0.73 6.14 13.79
N LEU A 75 -1.24 6.09 12.57
CA LEU A 75 -0.43 6.34 11.39
C LEU A 75 -0.15 7.84 11.33
N ASN A 76 1.10 8.25 11.58
CA ASN A 76 1.50 9.65 11.58
C ASN A 76 2.24 10.00 10.28
N ILE A 77 1.99 11.19 9.74
CA ILE A 77 2.66 11.71 8.56
C ILE A 77 3.14 13.12 8.86
N GLY A 78 4.43 13.35 8.65
CA GLY A 78 5.07 14.66 8.75
C GLY A 78 5.52 15.12 7.37
N TRP A 79 5.36 16.41 7.08
CA TRP A 79 5.85 16.99 5.83
C TRP A 79 6.18 18.48 5.94
N ASN A 80 6.97 18.96 4.98
CA ASN A 80 7.24 20.38 4.73
C ASN A 80 7.06 20.66 3.23
N SER A 81 7.63 21.74 2.67
CA SER A 81 7.46 22.06 1.24
C SER A 81 8.17 21.10 0.28
N GLY A 82 9.17 20.35 0.74
CA GLY A 82 10.03 19.53 -0.13
C GLY A 82 10.11 18.06 0.25
N HIS A 83 9.64 17.67 1.43
CA HIS A 83 9.82 16.30 1.93
C HIS A 83 8.66 15.85 2.80
N THR A 84 8.43 14.54 2.82
CA THR A 84 7.47 13.87 3.69
C THR A 84 7.98 12.51 4.15
N ALA A 85 7.64 12.13 5.37
CA ALA A 85 7.91 10.81 5.91
C ALA A 85 6.74 10.33 6.78
N VAL A 86 6.71 9.03 6.98
CA VAL A 86 5.60 8.33 7.64
C VAL A 86 6.13 7.61 8.88
N THR A 87 5.31 7.55 9.92
CA THR A 87 5.51 6.64 11.05
C THR A 87 4.26 5.79 11.20
N LEU A 88 4.44 4.48 11.12
CA LEU A 88 3.37 3.51 11.27
C LEU A 88 2.82 3.48 12.71
N PRO A 89 1.61 2.91 12.91
CA PRO A 89 0.99 2.82 14.24
C PRO A 89 1.82 2.11 15.31
N ASP A 90 2.68 1.17 14.92
CA ASP A 90 3.61 0.46 15.80
C ASP A 90 4.86 1.29 16.16
N GLY A 91 4.97 2.51 15.63
CA GLY A 91 6.12 3.39 15.80
C GLY A 91 7.21 3.20 14.73
N THR A 92 7.05 2.26 13.80
CA THR A 92 8.04 2.00 12.75
C THR A 92 8.14 3.20 11.80
N PRO A 93 9.30 3.88 11.69
CA PRO A 93 9.48 4.97 10.74
C PRO A 93 9.69 4.41 9.34
N VAL A 94 9.11 5.08 8.34
CA VAL A 94 9.25 4.73 6.92
C VAL A 94 9.49 6.00 6.13
N SER A 95 10.54 6.00 5.31
CA SER A 95 10.85 7.14 4.45
C SER A 95 11.34 6.70 3.08
N SER A 96 11.15 7.59 2.10
CA SER A 96 11.77 7.51 0.77
C SER A 96 12.43 8.85 0.50
N GLY A 97 13.65 8.87 -0.03
CA GLY A 97 14.43 10.08 -0.32
C GLY A 97 15.48 10.46 0.73
N GLU A 98 15.51 9.78 1.87
CA GLU A 98 16.49 10.03 2.95
C GLU A 98 17.71 9.11 2.83
N GLY A 99 18.47 9.28 1.76
CA GLY A 99 19.63 8.42 1.44
C GLY A 99 19.34 7.33 0.40
N GLY A 100 18.22 7.41 -0.30
CA GLY A 100 17.85 6.47 -1.36
C GLY A 100 16.36 6.31 -1.51
N GLY A 101 15.94 5.15 -2.03
CA GLY A 101 14.54 4.77 -2.19
C GLY A 101 13.79 4.51 -0.89
N VAL A 102 12.70 3.76 -0.99
CA VAL A 102 11.87 3.38 0.16
C VAL A 102 12.67 2.54 1.14
N LYS A 103 12.63 2.90 2.42
CA LYS A 103 13.24 2.12 3.50
C LYS A 103 12.42 2.19 4.78
N ILE A 104 12.52 1.12 5.55
CA ILE A 104 12.17 1.12 6.98
C ILE A 104 13.35 1.71 7.75
N GLY A 105 13.10 2.64 8.66
CA GLY A 105 14.13 3.35 9.43
C GLY A 105 14.28 4.83 9.04
N GLY A 106 15.05 5.57 9.84
CA GLY A 106 15.16 7.03 9.76
C GLY A 106 14.33 7.73 10.82
N GLY A 107 14.08 9.03 10.65
CA GLY A 107 13.37 9.81 11.67
C GLY A 107 11.84 9.76 11.59
N GLY A 108 11.27 9.17 10.53
CA GLY A 108 9.82 9.05 10.33
C GLY A 108 9.12 10.41 10.34
N ALA A 109 7.84 10.43 10.68
CA ALA A 109 7.01 11.64 10.73
C ALA A 109 7.41 12.67 11.80
N PHE A 110 8.34 12.34 12.72
CA PHE A 110 8.68 13.18 13.88
C PHE A 110 9.98 13.98 13.72
N GLN A 111 10.49 14.07 12.50
CA GLN A 111 11.72 14.82 12.25
C GLN A 111 11.51 16.32 12.47
N PRO A 112 12.51 17.03 13.05
CA PRO A 112 12.38 18.45 13.39
C PRO A 112 12.20 19.37 12.17
N GLN A 113 12.47 18.87 10.95
CA GLN A 113 12.30 19.61 9.70
C GLN A 113 10.85 19.70 9.21
N PHE A 114 9.93 18.90 9.76
CA PHE A 114 8.54 18.92 9.34
C PHE A 114 7.75 19.99 10.07
N THR A 115 7.05 20.81 9.29
CA THR A 115 6.25 21.93 9.80
C THR A 115 4.76 21.58 9.86
N LYS A 116 4.34 20.53 9.13
CA LYS A 116 2.97 20.04 9.10
C LYS A 116 2.92 18.58 9.50
N HIS A 117 1.88 18.23 10.25
CA HIS A 117 1.66 16.88 10.74
C HIS A 117 0.18 16.53 10.70
N MET A 118 -0.11 15.31 10.29
CA MET A 118 -1.44 14.72 10.36
C MET A 118 -1.35 13.25 10.75
N HIS A 119 -2.38 12.74 11.37
CA HIS A 119 -2.46 11.34 11.78
C HIS A 119 -3.81 10.71 11.41
N LEU A 120 -3.78 9.41 11.16
CA LEU A 120 -4.96 8.58 11.02
C LEU A 120 -5.01 7.60 12.19
N PRO A 121 -6.02 7.68 13.08
CA PRO A 121 -6.17 6.73 14.18
C PRO A 121 -6.22 5.29 13.67
N ALA A 122 -5.35 4.45 14.22
CA ALA A 122 -5.37 3.01 14.00
C ALA A 122 -6.00 2.31 15.20
N ASP A 123 -6.50 1.09 14.99
CA ASP A 123 -6.65 0.17 16.12
C ASP A 123 -5.24 -0.16 16.64
N PRO A 124 -5.02 -0.18 17.97
CA PRO A 124 -3.77 -0.68 18.49
C PRO A 124 -3.57 -2.09 17.95
N ALA A 125 -2.47 -2.31 17.23
CA ALA A 125 -1.99 -3.66 17.01
C ALA A 125 -1.94 -4.34 18.39
N PRO A 126 -2.29 -5.63 18.52
CA PRO A 126 -2.00 -6.35 19.75
C PRO A 126 -0.52 -6.09 20.05
N ALA A 127 -0.25 -5.46 21.19
CA ALA A 127 1.13 -5.22 21.60
C ALA A 127 1.88 -6.56 21.50
N PRO A 128 3.14 -6.60 21.06
CA PRO A 128 3.94 -7.81 21.22
C PRO A 128 3.80 -8.22 22.69
N ALA A 129 3.21 -9.39 22.91
CA ALA A 129 2.99 -9.89 24.25
C ALA A 129 4.35 -9.81 24.98
N PRO A 130 4.39 -9.30 26.23
CA PRO A 130 5.64 -9.28 26.98
C PRO A 130 6.24 -10.68 26.95
N GLU A 131 7.50 -10.78 26.49
CA GLU A 131 8.25 -12.03 26.47
C GLU A 131 8.19 -12.65 27.88
N GLY A 132 7.38 -13.69 28.04
CA GLY A 132 7.12 -14.30 29.33
C GLY A 132 5.71 -14.85 29.54
N PHE A 133 4.73 -14.48 28.71
CA PHE A 133 3.41 -15.11 28.77
C PHE A 133 3.22 -16.10 27.62
N LEU A 134 3.54 -17.37 27.87
CA LEU A 134 3.10 -18.47 27.03
C LEU A 134 1.56 -18.40 26.96
N PRO A 135 0.93 -18.27 25.77
CA PRO A 135 -0.50 -18.48 25.69
C PRO A 135 -0.79 -19.90 26.18
N PRO A 136 -1.87 -20.14 26.96
CA PRO A 136 -2.29 -21.50 27.24
C PRO A 136 -2.47 -22.24 25.91
N PRO A 137 -2.06 -23.52 25.81
CA PRO A 137 -2.31 -24.28 24.60
C PRO A 137 -3.82 -24.23 24.30
N PRO A 138 -4.23 -24.09 23.03
CA PRO A 138 -5.64 -24.14 22.68
C PRO A 138 -6.22 -25.46 23.18
N SER A 139 -7.17 -25.38 24.11
CA SER A 139 -7.94 -26.53 24.56
C SER A 139 -8.67 -27.13 23.37
N GLU A 140 -8.30 -28.37 23.05
CA GLU A 140 -8.98 -29.35 22.19
C GLU A 140 -9.58 -28.81 20.88
N LEU A 141 -8.78 -28.91 19.81
CA LEU A 141 -9.31 -29.13 18.47
C LEU A 141 -10.24 -30.36 18.49
N PRO A 142 -11.46 -30.30 17.91
CA PRO A 142 -12.24 -31.50 17.67
C PRO A 142 -11.46 -32.46 16.77
N PRO A 143 -11.67 -33.79 16.89
CA PRO A 143 -10.89 -34.78 16.15
C PRO A 143 -11.00 -34.55 14.64
N PRO A 144 -9.93 -34.80 13.86
CA PRO A 144 -9.97 -34.65 12.42
C PRO A 144 -11.03 -35.59 11.84
N LEU A 145 -11.91 -35.05 10.99
CA LEU A 145 -12.80 -35.85 10.17
C LEU A 145 -11.95 -36.80 9.29
N PRO A 146 -12.37 -38.06 9.10
CA PRO A 146 -11.64 -39.00 8.26
C PRO A 146 -11.47 -38.43 6.84
N ALA A 147 -10.24 -38.50 6.35
CA ALA A 147 -9.81 -37.99 5.05
C ALA A 147 -10.33 -38.89 3.92
N ASP A 148 -11.63 -38.84 3.64
CA ASP A 148 -12.20 -39.42 2.42
C ASP A 148 -13.58 -38.81 2.15
N ALA A 149 -13.60 -37.61 1.56
CA ALA A 149 -14.69 -37.07 0.72
C ALA A 149 -14.53 -35.56 0.49
N MET A 150 -13.61 -35.15 -0.39
CA MET A 150 -13.93 -34.26 -1.53
C MET A 150 -12.64 -33.99 -2.30
N ALA A 151 -12.52 -34.63 -3.47
CA ALA A 151 -11.52 -34.29 -4.46
C ALA A 151 -11.67 -32.80 -4.86
N PRO A 152 -10.56 -32.09 -5.13
CA PRO A 152 -10.64 -30.76 -5.73
C PRO A 152 -11.22 -30.89 -7.14
N ALA A 153 -12.29 -30.13 -7.44
CA ALA A 153 -12.68 -29.90 -8.81
C ALA A 153 -11.52 -29.17 -9.53
N PRO A 154 -11.10 -29.60 -10.74
CA PRO A 154 -10.09 -28.86 -11.48
C PRO A 154 -10.71 -27.54 -11.94
N LEU A 155 -10.24 -26.42 -11.37
CA LEU A 155 -10.44 -25.12 -11.97
C LEU A 155 -9.60 -25.10 -13.26
N ASN A 156 -10.26 -25.41 -14.38
CA ASN A 156 -9.73 -25.22 -15.72
C ASN A 156 -9.64 -23.72 -16.01
N VAL A 157 -8.60 -23.06 -15.47
CA VAL A 157 -8.21 -21.72 -15.88
C VAL A 157 -7.26 -21.88 -17.08
N PRO A 158 -7.61 -21.37 -18.27
CA PRO A 158 -6.69 -21.39 -19.40
C PRO A 158 -5.42 -20.64 -19.03
N LEU A 159 -4.26 -21.30 -19.17
CA LEU A 159 -2.96 -20.65 -19.07
C LEU A 159 -2.85 -19.58 -20.17
N PRO A 160 -2.33 -18.37 -19.86
CA PRO A 160 -1.93 -17.45 -20.90
C PRO A 160 -0.82 -18.10 -21.77
N PRO A 161 -0.79 -17.83 -23.09
CA PRO A 161 0.22 -18.41 -23.95
C PRO A 161 1.62 -17.98 -23.50
N PRO A 162 2.64 -18.84 -23.68
CA PRO A 162 4.02 -18.49 -23.36
C PRO A 162 4.43 -17.27 -24.19
N VAL A 163 4.97 -16.25 -23.51
CA VAL A 163 5.64 -15.13 -24.17
C VAL A 163 6.92 -15.66 -24.78
N ASP A 164 7.04 -15.64 -26.10
CA ASP A 164 8.28 -15.99 -26.79
C ASP A 164 9.38 -15.00 -26.37
N PRO A 165 10.46 -15.44 -25.70
CA PRO A 165 11.53 -14.55 -25.24
C PRO A 165 12.36 -13.94 -26.39
N MET A 166 12.08 -14.35 -27.64
CA MET A 166 12.68 -13.80 -28.86
C MET A 166 11.76 -12.86 -29.65
N ALA A 167 10.54 -12.57 -29.17
CA ALA A 167 9.69 -11.58 -29.80
C ALA A 167 10.22 -10.16 -29.50
N PRO A 168 10.32 -9.26 -30.50
CA PRO A 168 10.67 -7.86 -30.24
C PRO A 168 9.60 -7.24 -29.32
N PRO A 169 9.99 -6.35 -28.38
CA PRO A 169 9.04 -5.69 -27.51
C PRO A 169 8.01 -4.91 -28.37
N PRO A 170 6.74 -4.83 -27.92
CA PRO A 170 5.75 -4.06 -28.65
C PRO A 170 6.22 -2.60 -28.76
N PRO A 171 5.94 -1.93 -29.90
CA PRO A 171 6.30 -0.52 -30.05
C PRO A 171 5.63 0.32 -28.95
N PRO A 172 6.30 1.38 -28.46
CA PRO A 172 5.70 2.28 -27.49
C PRO A 172 4.38 2.83 -28.05
N ALA A 173 3.33 2.81 -27.22
CA ALA A 173 2.03 3.33 -27.62
C ALA A 173 2.15 4.82 -28.00
N ASP A 174 1.61 5.18 -29.16
CA ASP A 174 1.55 6.57 -29.59
C ASP A 174 0.79 7.40 -28.55
N PRO A 175 1.40 8.42 -27.92
CA PRO A 175 0.75 9.25 -26.90
C PRO A 175 -0.39 10.12 -27.45
N MET A 176 -0.65 10.05 -28.76
CA MET A 176 -1.69 10.77 -29.49
C MET A 176 -2.81 9.84 -29.99
N ALA A 177 -2.76 8.54 -29.71
CA ALA A 177 -3.84 7.62 -30.08
C ALA A 177 -5.07 7.88 -29.19
N PRO A 178 -6.28 8.04 -29.77
CA PRO A 178 -7.49 8.17 -28.99
C PRO A 178 -7.74 6.88 -28.18
N PRO A 179 -8.29 6.98 -26.95
CA PRO A 179 -8.57 5.80 -26.14
C PRO A 179 -9.50 4.85 -26.88
N PRO A 180 -9.33 3.53 -26.73
CA PRO A 180 -10.22 2.55 -27.34
C PRO A 180 -11.64 2.78 -26.84
N ALA A 181 -12.60 2.79 -27.77
CA ALA A 181 -14.01 2.95 -27.45
C ALA A 181 -14.47 1.82 -26.50
N PRO A 182 -15.35 2.09 -25.52
CA PRO A 182 -15.89 1.06 -24.67
C PRO A 182 -16.71 0.07 -25.51
N GLU A 183 -16.18 -1.12 -25.73
CA GLU A 183 -16.93 -2.26 -26.27
C GLU A 183 -17.95 -2.72 -25.22
N GLY A 184 -19.23 -2.49 -25.49
CA GLY A 184 -20.28 -3.01 -24.62
C GLY A 184 -21.58 -2.21 -24.62
N LEU A 185 -22.25 -2.13 -25.77
CA LEU A 185 -23.69 -1.93 -25.79
C LEU A 185 -24.31 -3.09 -26.59
N PRO A 186 -25.24 -3.87 -26.01
CA PRO A 186 -25.97 -4.88 -26.77
C PRO A 186 -26.81 -4.18 -27.85
N PRO A 187 -26.97 -4.78 -29.05
CA PRO A 187 -27.83 -4.21 -30.08
C PRO A 187 -29.28 -4.19 -29.59
N THR A 188 -29.85 -3.00 -29.48
CA THR A 188 -31.31 -2.85 -29.45
C THR A 188 -31.80 -3.10 -30.87
N PHE A 189 -32.47 -4.21 -31.10
CA PHE A 189 -33.19 -4.45 -32.35
C PHE A 189 -34.55 -3.75 -32.28
N PRO A 190 -34.89 -2.85 -33.21
CA PRO A 190 -36.27 -2.53 -33.50
C PRO A 190 -36.76 -3.44 -34.64
N LEU A 191 -37.86 -4.15 -34.38
CA LEU A 191 -39.07 -4.31 -35.22
C LEU A 191 -39.86 -5.55 -34.79
#